data_AF-A0A7Y7Y6R6-F1
#
_entry.id   AF-A0A7Y7Y6R6-F1
#
_cell.length_a   1.000
_cell.length_b   1.000
_cell.length_c   1.000
_cell.angle_alpha   90.00
_cell.angle_beta   90.00
_cell.angle_gamma   90.00
#
_symmetry.space_group_name_H-M   'P 1'
#
loop_
_entity.id
_entity.type
_entity.pdbx_description
1 polymer ?
#
loop_
_entity_poly.entity_id
_entity_poly.type
_entity_poly.pdbx_seq_one_letter_code
_entity_poly.pdbx_strand_id
1 'polypeptide(L)'
;MPHTSDHNAPEPEQGRNWFAFLVTFIVCTAVFLGVYFVRLNLEVDREREALAERLVRCREQRLNTLSSPQFRAALQENCSSIEAEFLTRFGYAR
;
A
#
# COMPACT_ATOMS: atom_id res chain seq x y z
N MET A 1 6.77 -54.81 49.41
CA MET A 1 5.46 -54.25 49.01
C MET A 1 5.71 -53.05 48.13
N PRO A 2 5.35 -53.09 46.84
CA PRO A 2 5.57 -52.00 45.91
C PRO A 2 4.27 -51.21 45.70
N HIS A 3 4.33 -49.89 45.75
CA HIS A 3 3.38 -49.03 45.03
C HIS A 3 4.13 -47.78 44.57
N THR A 4 4.68 -47.88 43.36
CA THR A 4 5.07 -46.75 42.52
C THR A 4 3.78 -46.06 42.06
N SER A 5 3.51 -44.87 42.57
CA SER A 5 2.49 -43.99 42.00
C SER A 5 3.20 -42.93 41.18
N ASP A 6 3.38 -43.20 39.90
CA ASP A 6 3.83 -42.22 38.91
C ASP A 6 2.81 -41.09 38.85
N HIS A 7 3.15 -39.95 39.46
CA HIS A 7 2.48 -38.69 39.19
C HIS A 7 2.92 -38.19 37.82
N ASN A 8 2.31 -38.70 36.76
CA ASN A 8 2.28 -38.03 35.47
C ASN A 8 1.50 -36.72 35.64
N ALA A 9 2.23 -35.63 35.94
CA ALA A 9 1.68 -34.29 35.89
C ALA A 9 1.42 -33.92 34.43
N PRO A 10 0.21 -33.51 34.03
CA PRO A 10 -0.02 -33.01 32.67
C PRO A 10 0.82 -31.74 32.46
N GLU A 11 1.65 -31.72 31.42
CA GLU A 11 2.43 -30.56 31.03
C GLU A 11 1.52 -29.32 30.81
N PRO A 12 2.04 -28.11 31.03
CA PRO A 12 1.23 -26.90 30.99
C PRO A 12 0.75 -26.61 29.55
N GLU A 13 -0.48 -27.05 29.26
CA GLU A 13 -1.34 -26.61 28.13
C GLU A 13 -1.40 -25.07 27.98
N GLN A 14 -0.99 -24.34 29.02
CA GLN A 14 -0.94 -22.89 29.11
C GLN A 14 -0.06 -22.23 28.05
N GLY A 15 1.07 -22.84 27.66
CA GLY A 15 1.99 -22.28 26.66
C GLY A 15 1.41 -22.26 25.24
N ARG A 16 0.65 -23.31 24.87
CA ARG A 16 0.02 -23.45 23.55
C ARG A 16 -1.14 -22.47 23.36
N ASN A 17 -1.94 -22.27 24.40
CA ASN A 17 -3.08 -21.36 24.36
C ASN A 17 -2.64 -19.90 24.28
N TRP A 18 -1.61 -19.51 25.05
CA TRP A 18 -1.03 -18.16 25.00
C TRP A 18 -0.52 -17.78 23.61
N PHE A 19 0.20 -18.69 22.94
CA PHE A 19 0.72 -18.45 21.60
C PHE A 19 -0.41 -18.20 20.60
N ALA A 20 -1.49 -18.98 20.66
CA ALA A 20 -2.66 -18.78 19.82
C ALA A 20 -3.33 -17.41 20.06
N PHE A 21 -3.43 -16.96 21.32
CA PHE A 21 -3.96 -15.63 21.64
C PHE A 21 -3.07 -14.51 21.10
N LEU A 22 -1.75 -14.63 21.24
CA LEU A 22 -0.80 -13.66 20.67
C LEU A 22 -0.93 -13.55 19.15
N VAL A 23 -0.94 -14.69 18.45
CA VAL A 23 -1.07 -14.73 16.99
C VAL A 23 -2.41 -14.10 16.58
N THR A 24 -3.49 -14.44 17.25
CA THR A 24 -4.82 -13.88 16.98
C THR A 24 -4.83 -12.37 17.18
N PHE A 25 -4.26 -11.88 18.27
CA PHE A 25 -4.15 -10.45 18.55
C PHE A 25 -3.37 -9.72 17.45
N ILE A 26 -2.19 -10.23 17.07
CA ILE A 26 -1.37 -9.65 16.01
C ILE A 26 -2.11 -9.60 14.68
N VAL A 27 -2.80 -10.70 14.30
CA VAL A 27 -3.58 -10.76 13.06
C VAL A 27 -4.72 -9.76 13.10
N CYS A 28 -5.47 -9.69 14.20
CA CYS A 28 -6.54 -8.70 14.36
C CYS A 28 -6.01 -7.28 14.26
N THR A 29 -4.93 -6.95 14.98
CA THR A 29 -4.30 -5.63 14.93
C THR A 29 -3.81 -5.29 13.53
N ALA A 30 -3.19 -6.24 12.82
CA ALA A 30 -2.72 -6.04 11.46
C ALA A 30 -3.89 -5.76 10.49
N VAL A 31 -5.00 -6.48 10.62
CA VAL A 31 -6.22 -6.22 9.81
C VAL A 31 -6.80 -4.85 10.13
N PHE A 32 -6.95 -4.50 11.41
CA PHE A 32 -7.45 -3.19 11.82
C PHE A 32 -6.57 -2.04 11.31
N LEU A 33 -5.26 -2.18 11.44
CA LEU A 33 -4.29 -1.23 10.91
C LEU A 33 -4.39 -1.15 9.38
N GLY A 34 -4.44 -2.28 8.69
CA GLY A 34 -4.59 -2.32 7.23
C GLY A 34 -5.85 -1.57 6.76
N VAL A 35 -7.00 -1.83 7.40
CA VAL A 35 -8.25 -1.11 7.11
C VAL A 35 -8.12 0.37 7.43
N TYR A 36 -7.53 0.72 8.57
CA TYR A 36 -7.33 2.11 8.97
C TYR A 36 -6.42 2.87 7.97
N PHE A 37 -5.33 2.25 7.54
CA PHE A 37 -4.44 2.79 6.52
C PHE A 37 -5.16 2.95 5.19
N VAL A 38 -5.95 1.98 4.72
CA VAL A 38 -6.75 2.12 3.49
C VAL A 38 -7.72 3.29 3.61
N ARG A 39 -8.39 3.44 4.76
CA ARG A 39 -9.32 4.55 5.00
C ARG A 39 -8.64 5.91 4.98
N LEU A 40 -7.42 6.01 5.51
CA LEU A 40 -6.62 7.23 5.44
C LEU A 40 -6.11 7.52 4.03
N ASN A 41 -5.80 6.49 3.24
CA ASN A 41 -5.32 6.66 1.87
C ASN A 41 -6.43 6.94 0.86
N LEU A 42 -7.71 6.74 1.20
CA LEU A 42 -8.84 7.04 0.30
C LEU A 42 -8.85 8.47 -0.23
N GLU A 43 -8.39 9.44 0.58
CA GLU A 43 -8.35 10.84 0.14
C GLU A 43 -7.21 11.07 -0.85
N VAL A 44 -6.05 10.47 -0.58
CA VAL A 44 -4.86 10.58 -1.45
C VAL A 44 -5.05 9.79 -2.74
N ASP A 45 -5.73 8.64 -2.71
CA ASP A 45 -5.98 7.81 -3.88
C ASP A 45 -6.90 8.52 -4.89
N ARG A 46 -7.92 9.26 -4.43
CA ARG A 46 -8.78 10.05 -5.32
C ARG A 46 -8.02 11.18 -6.02
N GLU A 47 -7.15 11.89 -5.30
CA GLU A 47 -6.34 12.94 -5.91
C GLU A 47 -5.30 12.34 -6.89
N ARG A 48 -4.72 11.18 -6.53
CA ARG A 48 -3.78 10.47 -7.39
C ARG A 48 -4.44 9.95 -8.67
N GLU A 49 -5.65 9.39 -8.60
CA GLU A 49 -6.38 8.91 -9.79
C GLU A 49 -6.67 10.05 -10.78
N ALA A 50 -7.14 11.20 -10.29
CA ALA A 50 -7.48 12.35 -11.13
C ALA A 50 -6.27 12.94 -11.88
N LEU A 51 -5.09 12.92 -11.25
CA LEU A 51 -3.84 13.39 -11.87
C LEU A 51 -3.14 12.30 -12.69
N ALA A 52 -3.25 11.03 -12.29
CA ALA A 52 -2.69 9.89 -13.01
C ALA A 52 -3.35 9.70 -14.39
N GLU A 53 -4.66 9.88 -14.50
CA GLU A 53 -5.37 9.74 -15.78
C GLU A 53 -4.90 10.78 -16.82
N ARG A 54 -4.60 12.01 -16.37
CA ARG A 54 -4.04 13.06 -17.24
C ARG A 54 -2.61 12.74 -17.67
N LEU A 55 -1.81 12.22 -16.75
CA LEU A 55 -0.44 11.77 -17.01
C LEU A 55 -0.38 10.62 -18.03
N VAL A 56 -1.26 9.63 -17.90
CA VAL A 56 -1.35 8.50 -18.84
C VAL A 56 -1.68 9.01 -20.24
N ARG A 57 -2.69 9.88 -20.38
CA ARG A 57 -3.03 10.50 -21.68
C ARG A 57 -1.87 11.30 -22.26
N CYS A 58 -1.16 12.08 -21.45
CA CYS A 58 0.00 12.84 -21.92
C CYS A 58 1.12 11.93 -22.43
N ARG A 59 1.36 10.81 -21.73
CA ARG A 59 2.36 9.81 -22.11
C ARG A 59 2.01 9.10 -23.41
N GLU A 60 0.75 8.70 -23.57
CA GLU A 60 0.25 8.08 -24.81
C GLU A 60 0.35 9.04 -25.99
N GLN A 61 -0.05 10.31 -25.81
CA GLN A 61 0.07 11.31 -26.87
C GLN A 61 1.52 11.60 -27.23
N ARG A 62 2.45 11.65 -26.25
CA ARG A 62 3.88 11.83 -26.50
C ARG A 62 4.51 10.67 -27.25
N LEU A 63 4.09 9.43 -26.98
CA LEU A 63 4.60 8.22 -27.64
C LEU A 63 4.05 8.06 -29.07
N ASN A 64 2.81 8.47 -29.31
CA ASN A 64 2.11 8.25 -30.58
C ASN A 64 2.13 9.47 -31.53
N THR A 65 2.76 10.59 -31.16
CA THR A 65 2.71 11.82 -31.97
C THR A 65 3.66 11.81 -33.17
N LEU A 66 3.08 11.61 -34.36
CA LEU A 66 3.69 11.88 -35.68
C LEU A 66 3.36 13.30 -36.22
N SER A 67 2.93 14.21 -35.34
CA SER A 67 2.46 15.55 -35.68
C SER A 67 3.59 16.56 -35.94
N SER A 68 3.22 17.74 -36.46
CA SER A 68 4.12 18.89 -36.71
C SER A 68 5.04 19.19 -35.51
N PRO A 69 6.33 19.55 -35.74
CA PRO A 69 7.29 19.83 -34.68
C PRO A 69 6.84 20.93 -33.70
N GLN A 70 6.06 21.92 -34.15
CA GLN A 70 5.49 22.95 -33.26
C GLN A 70 4.43 22.36 -32.30
N PHE A 71 3.56 21.47 -32.79
CA PHE A 71 2.57 20.80 -31.95
C PHE A 71 3.23 19.84 -30.96
N ARG A 72 4.29 19.14 -31.38
CA ARG A 72 5.09 18.28 -30.50
C ARG A 72 5.78 19.07 -29.39
N ALA A 73 6.34 20.24 -29.70
CA ALA A 73 6.98 21.11 -28.72
C ALA A 73 5.98 21.63 -27.67
N ALA A 74 4.82 22.14 -28.10
CA ALA A 74 3.77 22.62 -27.20
C ALA A 74 3.17 21.48 -26.33
N LEU A 75 3.00 20.29 -26.90
CA LEU A 75 2.55 19.10 -26.15
C LEU A 75 3.60 18.66 -25.11
N GLN A 76 4.89 18.70 -25.46
CA GLN A 76 5.96 18.32 -24.56
C GLN A 76 6.08 19.28 -23.37
N GLU A 77 5.93 20.59 -23.59
CA GLU A 77 5.92 21.60 -22.54
C GLU A 77 4.73 21.38 -21.58
N ASN A 78 3.52 21.19 -22.11
CA ASN A 78 2.33 20.88 -21.31
C ASN A 78 2.44 19.55 -20.55
N CYS A 79 3.01 18.50 -21.14
CA CYS A 79 3.20 17.24 -20.41
C CYS A 79 4.24 17.41 -19.28
N SER A 80 5.28 18.19 -19.50
CA SER A 80 6.33 18.41 -18.50
C SER A 80 5.82 19.19 -17.29
N SER A 81 4.88 20.13 -17.48
CA SER A 81 4.28 20.87 -16.38
C SER A 81 3.36 19.99 -15.52
N ILE A 82 2.57 19.10 -16.14
CA ILE A 82 1.70 18.14 -15.44
C ILE A 82 2.54 17.11 -14.66
N GLU A 83 3.66 16.66 -15.23
CA GLU A 83 4.60 15.76 -14.56
C GLU A 83 5.27 16.43 -13.36
N ALA A 84 5.67 17.70 -13.48
CA ALA A 84 6.23 18.48 -12.38
C ALA A 84 5.21 18.70 -11.25
N GLU A 85 3.94 18.99 -11.58
CA GLU A 85 2.84 19.14 -10.62
C GLU A 85 2.59 17.83 -9.85
N PHE A 86 2.58 16.70 -10.55
CA PHE A 86 2.43 15.39 -9.91
C PHE A 86 3.60 15.05 -8.97
N LEU A 87 4.84 15.30 -9.40
CA LEU A 87 6.03 15.03 -8.59
C LEU A 87 6.11 15.91 -7.34
N THR A 88 5.72 17.18 -7.45
CA THR A 88 5.66 18.09 -6.30
C THR A 88 4.55 17.74 -5.32
N ARG A 89 3.39 17.28 -5.82
CA ARG A 89 2.22 16.94 -4.99
C ARG A 89 2.31 15.55 -4.34
N PHE A 90 2.85 14.56 -5.05
CA PHE A 90 2.80 13.15 -4.62
C PHE A 90 4.14 12.41 -4.61
N GLY A 91 5.15 12.96 -5.28
CA GLY A 91 6.49 12.36 -5.41
C GLY A 91 7.46 12.79 -4.31
N TYR A 92 7.18 13.90 -3.61
CA TYR A 92 8.00 14.41 -2.50
C TYR A 92 7.58 13.80 -1.15
N ALA A 93 7.57 12.48 -1.06
CA ALA A 93 7.75 11.81 0.23
C ALA A 93 9.26 11.71 0.48
N ARG A 94 9.80 12.54 1.38
CA ARG A 94 11.17 12.43 1.88
C ARG A 94 11.16 11.72 3.21
#